data_AF-A0A928X8Y9-F1
#
_entry.id   AF-A0A928X8Y9-F1
#
_cell.length_a   1.000
_cell.length_b   1.000
_cell.length_c   1.000
_cell.angle_alpha   90.00
_cell.angle_beta   90.00
_cell.angle_gamma   90.00
#
_symmetry.space_group_name_H-M   'P 1'
#
loop_
_entity.id
_entity.type
_entity.pdbx_description
1 polymer ?
#
loop_
_entity_poly.entity_id
_entity_poly.type
_entity_poly.pdbx_seq_one_letter_code
_entity_poly.pdbx_strand_id
1 'polypeptide(L)'
;MKKLSVLLLAFLLTAAAQANGEMKGLDKHMHEHKDHHMHEHMKDHKGSKSVTGQPGAAAEALTKEKEEAGVTVKATYANPGEAIPVFNVALDTHTVDLEAYRFEDIIKLRDEGGREYAATVVSETGSGHHREAKVEFRSADIKKARHVELVVAEVGGVKERVFRFSLEGAPAVRL
;
A
#
# COMPACT_ATOMS: atom_id res chain seq x y z
N MET A 1 -30.09 -35.84 -2.28
CA MET A 1 -29.48 -36.35 -3.53
C MET A 1 -28.19 -35.57 -3.76
N LYS A 2 -27.03 -36.23 -3.58
CA LYS A 2 -25.69 -35.63 -3.61
C LYS A 2 -25.19 -35.62 -5.06
N LYS A 3 -24.76 -34.47 -5.59
CA LYS A 3 -24.02 -34.41 -6.85
C LYS A 3 -22.55 -34.08 -6.56
N LEU A 4 -21.73 -35.13 -6.64
CA LEU A 4 -20.30 -35.06 -6.88
C LEU A 4 -20.07 -34.40 -8.24
N SER A 5 -19.11 -33.49 -8.34
CA SER A 5 -18.35 -33.33 -9.57
C SER A 5 -16.95 -32.84 -9.22
N VAL A 6 -16.02 -33.79 -9.23
CA VAL A 6 -14.57 -33.58 -9.22
C VAL A 6 -14.18 -33.18 -10.65
N LEU A 7 -13.46 -32.08 -10.82
CA LEU A 7 -12.66 -31.87 -12.03
C LEU A 7 -11.27 -31.37 -11.62
N LEU A 8 -10.35 -32.30 -11.64
CA LEU A 8 -8.91 -32.13 -11.50
C LEU A 8 -8.39 -31.62 -12.84
N LEU A 9 -7.81 -30.41 -12.89
CA LEU A 9 -7.07 -29.95 -14.06
C LEU A 9 -5.62 -29.70 -13.65
N ALA A 10 -4.77 -30.68 -13.92
CA ALA A 10 -3.32 -30.54 -13.86
C ALA A 10 -2.86 -29.87 -15.16
N PHE A 11 -2.14 -28.76 -15.05
CA PHE A 11 -1.41 -28.19 -16.18
C PHE A 11 0.09 -28.30 -15.92
N LEU A 12 0.77 -28.92 -16.88
CA LEU A 12 2.20 -29.21 -16.88
C LEU A 12 3.04 -27.93 -16.90
N LEU A 13 4.08 -27.95 -16.08
CA LEU A 13 5.22 -27.06 -16.09
C LEU A 13 6.02 -27.27 -17.40
N THR A 14 6.31 -26.21 -18.15
CA THR A 14 7.38 -26.22 -19.17
C THR A 14 8.39 -25.15 -18.79
N ALA A 15 9.56 -25.59 -18.33
CA ALA A 15 10.75 -24.76 -18.24
C ALA A 15 11.53 -24.94 -19.55
N ALA A 16 11.85 -23.82 -20.22
CA ALA A 16 12.87 -23.78 -21.25
C ALA A 16 14.00 -22.88 -20.75
N ALA A 17 15.21 -23.46 -20.69
CA ALA A 17 16.47 -22.78 -20.45
C ALA A 17 17.31 -22.88 -21.72
N GLN A 18 17.89 -21.75 -22.16
CA GLN A 18 19.07 -21.61 -23.05
C GLN A 18 19.24 -20.11 -23.37
N ALA A 19 20.42 -19.51 -23.57
CA ALA A 19 21.81 -19.76 -23.23
C ALA A 19 22.60 -18.50 -23.70
N ASN A 20 23.70 -18.19 -23.00
CA ASN A 20 24.94 -17.54 -23.45
C ASN A 20 24.95 -16.27 -24.35
N GLY A 21 25.58 -15.22 -23.81
CA GLY A 21 26.45 -14.27 -24.54
C GLY A 21 27.48 -13.72 -23.54
N GLU A 22 28.64 -14.35 -23.39
CA GLU A 22 29.91 -14.09 -24.10
C GLU A 22 30.54 -12.72 -23.75
N MET A 23 31.61 -12.76 -22.95
CA MET A 23 32.48 -11.64 -22.57
C MET A 23 33.54 -11.38 -23.67
N LYS A 24 33.70 -10.11 -24.06
CA LYS A 24 34.94 -9.50 -24.63
C LYS A 24 34.90 -8.03 -24.19
N GLY A 25 35.68 -7.57 -23.21
CA GLY A 25 37.13 -7.43 -23.24
C GLY A 25 37.47 -6.02 -23.74
N LEU A 26 37.97 -5.13 -22.87
CA LEU A 26 39.09 -4.20 -23.13
C LEU A 26 39.22 -3.14 -22.02
N ASP A 27 40.21 -3.40 -21.18
CA ASP A 27 41.01 -2.43 -20.44
C ASP A 27 41.48 -1.26 -21.31
N LYS A 28 41.35 -0.03 -20.80
CA LYS A 28 42.36 1.06 -20.87
C LYS A 28 41.79 2.40 -20.40
N HIS A 29 42.17 2.86 -19.21
CA HIS A 29 43.25 3.84 -19.04
C HIS A 29 43.28 4.35 -17.59
N MET A 30 44.40 4.08 -16.93
CA MET A 30 44.87 4.79 -15.75
C MET A 30 45.06 6.28 -16.08
N HIS A 31 44.59 7.15 -15.18
CA HIS A 31 45.32 8.36 -14.84
C HIS A 31 45.31 8.51 -13.32
N GLU A 32 46.51 8.34 -12.77
CA GLU A 32 46.85 8.45 -11.37
C GLU A 32 47.14 9.91 -10.99
N HIS A 33 47.08 10.16 -9.68
CA HIS A 33 47.55 11.32 -8.93
C HIS A 33 46.77 12.63 -9.00
N LYS A 34 46.11 12.94 -7.86
CA LYS A 34 46.78 13.77 -6.84
C LYS A 34 46.12 13.59 -5.48
N ASP A 35 46.88 12.97 -4.59
CA ASP A 35 46.73 13.06 -3.14
C ASP A 35 46.93 14.50 -2.63
N HIS A 36 46.55 14.69 -1.37
CA HIS A 36 46.83 15.81 -0.47
C HIS A 36 45.80 16.98 -0.48
N HIS A 37 44.80 16.91 0.42
CA HIS A 37 44.92 17.55 1.74
C HIS A 37 43.66 17.31 2.60
N MET A 38 43.89 16.77 3.79
CA MET A 38 42.93 16.80 4.89
C MET A 38 42.79 18.23 5.41
N HIS A 39 41.55 18.72 5.55
CA HIS A 39 41.14 19.52 6.69
C HIS A 39 39.62 19.42 6.89
N GLU A 40 39.31 18.75 7.98
CA GLU A 40 38.10 18.87 8.77
C GLU A 40 37.62 20.33 8.83
N HIS A 41 36.40 20.60 8.36
CA HIS A 41 35.65 21.78 8.74
C HIS A 41 34.16 21.42 8.76
N MET A 42 33.77 20.75 9.84
CA MET A 42 32.40 20.74 10.31
C MET A 42 32.01 22.17 10.72
N LYS A 43 31.11 22.80 9.96
CA LYS A 43 30.28 23.89 10.47
C LYS A 43 28.87 23.81 9.91
N ASP A 44 27.96 23.49 10.83
CA ASP A 44 26.63 24.08 10.94
C ASP A 44 25.64 23.80 9.79
N HIS A 45 25.17 22.56 9.71
CA HIS A 45 23.78 22.30 9.31
C HIS A 45 22.96 21.87 10.53
N LYS A 46 22.62 22.93 11.27
CA LYS A 46 21.37 23.16 11.98
C LYS A 46 20.31 22.09 11.68
N GLY A 47 20.03 21.27 12.69
CA GLY A 47 19.13 20.14 12.60
C GLY A 47 17.78 20.51 12.00
N SER A 48 17.53 20.03 10.79
CA SER A 48 16.22 19.48 10.49
C SER A 48 16.13 18.19 11.28
N LYS A 49 15.54 18.27 12.48
CA LYS A 49 14.78 17.13 12.98
C LYS A 49 13.82 16.79 11.86
N SER A 50 14.13 15.74 11.10
CA SER A 50 13.11 14.95 10.44
C SER A 50 12.08 14.69 11.51
N VAL A 51 10.99 15.43 11.46
CA VAL A 51 9.85 15.23 12.32
C VAL A 51 9.22 13.97 11.77
N THR A 52 9.84 12.82 12.05
CA THR A 52 9.11 11.58 12.25
C THR A 52 8.21 11.90 13.44
N GLY A 53 7.08 12.56 13.14
CA GLY A 53 5.98 12.69 14.06
C GLY A 53 5.56 11.27 14.31
N GLN A 54 6.14 10.66 15.35
CA GLN A 54 5.63 9.47 15.98
C GLN A 54 4.16 9.82 16.28
N PRO A 55 3.20 9.22 15.56
CA PRO A 55 1.81 9.42 15.91
C PRO A 55 1.71 8.84 17.32
N GLY A 56 1.30 9.63 18.31
CA GLY A 56 1.11 9.14 19.66
C GLY A 56 0.26 7.87 19.61
N ALA A 57 0.54 6.90 20.47
CA ALA A 57 0.06 5.50 20.45
C ALA A 57 -1.45 5.24 20.15
N ALA A 58 -2.29 6.27 20.11
CA ALA A 58 -3.67 6.22 19.59
C ALA A 58 -3.79 6.31 18.05
N ALA A 59 -2.88 7.01 17.37
CA ALA A 59 -2.87 7.15 15.91
C ALA A 59 -2.21 5.94 15.21
N GLU A 60 -1.41 5.15 15.93
CA GLU A 60 -0.86 3.87 15.45
C GLU A 60 -1.94 2.79 15.28
N ALA A 61 -3.08 2.88 15.99
CA ALA A 61 -4.18 1.92 15.86
C ALA A 61 -5.03 2.12 14.59
N LEU A 62 -4.96 3.30 13.97
CA LEU A 62 -5.80 3.68 12.83
C LEU A 62 -5.08 3.55 11.49
N THR A 63 -3.77 3.31 11.49
CA THR A 63 -2.99 3.04 10.27
C THR A 63 -2.55 1.59 10.25
N LYS A 64 -2.73 0.92 9.12
CA LYS A 64 -2.33 -0.47 8.91
C LYS A 64 -1.60 -0.59 7.59
N GLU A 65 -0.63 -1.49 7.53
CA GLU A 65 0.21 -1.66 6.36
C GLU A 65 0.33 -3.14 5.99
N LYS A 66 0.38 -3.41 4.68
CA LYS A 66 0.67 -4.73 4.12
C LYS A 66 1.56 -4.58 2.90
N GLU A 67 2.69 -5.28 2.93
CA GLU A 67 3.58 -5.44 1.78
C GLU A 67 3.39 -6.84 1.20
N GLU A 68 3.08 -6.92 -0.09
CA GLU A 68 2.96 -8.19 -0.81
C GLU A 68 3.23 -7.97 -2.30
N ALA A 69 3.91 -8.91 -2.95
CA ALA A 69 4.25 -8.84 -4.37
C ALA A 69 4.96 -7.53 -4.79
N GLY A 70 5.85 -7.00 -3.94
CA GLY A 70 6.61 -5.78 -4.22
C GLY A 70 5.79 -4.49 -4.16
N VAL A 71 4.58 -4.54 -3.61
CA VAL A 71 3.74 -3.36 -3.36
C VAL A 71 3.40 -3.27 -1.88
N THR A 72 3.68 -2.10 -1.32
CA THR A 72 3.28 -1.72 0.04
C THR A 72 2.00 -0.90 -0.02
N VAL A 73 1.00 -1.34 0.73
CA VAL A 73 -0.29 -0.67 0.86
C VAL A 73 -0.47 -0.24 2.30
N LYS A 74 -0.62 1.07 2.51
CA LYS A 74 -0.88 1.68 3.81
C LYS A 74 -2.27 2.27 3.82
N ALA A 75 -3.09 1.85 4.78
CA ALA A 75 -4.47 2.28 4.95
C ALA A 75 -4.66 2.96 6.31
N THR A 76 -5.15 4.19 6.30
CA THR A 76 -5.44 4.97 7.51
C THR A 76 -6.92 5.30 7.60
N TYR A 77 -7.59 4.91 8.70
CA TYR A 77 -8.97 5.30 8.97
C TYR A 77 -9.00 6.76 9.48
N ALA A 78 -9.44 7.68 8.62
CA ALA A 78 -9.26 9.11 8.81
C ALA A 78 -10.31 9.77 9.73
N ASN A 79 -11.49 9.16 9.88
CA ASN A 79 -12.59 9.71 10.66
C ASN A 79 -13.35 8.64 11.48
N PRO A 80 -12.66 7.95 12.41
CA PRO A 80 -13.31 6.94 13.24
C PRO A 80 -14.48 7.53 14.03
N GLY A 81 -15.63 6.84 14.01
CA GLY A 81 -16.84 7.23 14.73
C GLY A 81 -17.86 8.02 13.88
N GLU A 82 -17.47 8.47 12.69
CA GLU A 82 -18.38 9.15 11.77
C GLU A 82 -19.27 8.16 10.99
N ALA A 83 -20.44 8.63 10.58
CA ALA A 83 -21.41 7.80 9.85
C ALA A 83 -20.94 7.41 8.45
N ILE A 84 -20.23 8.30 7.76
CA ILE A 84 -19.63 8.06 6.45
C ILE A 84 -18.15 7.82 6.67
N PRO A 85 -17.64 6.58 6.52
CA PRO A 85 -16.25 6.28 6.75
C PRO A 85 -15.37 6.82 5.62
N VAL A 86 -14.21 7.34 5.99
CA VAL A 86 -13.20 7.94 5.13
C VAL A 86 -11.84 7.32 5.43
N PHE A 87 -11.13 6.93 4.38
CA PHE A 87 -9.80 6.33 4.49
C PHE A 87 -8.80 7.07 3.61
N ASN A 88 -7.57 7.18 4.07
CA ASN A 88 -6.43 7.49 3.21
C ASN A 88 -5.74 6.16 2.86
N VAL A 89 -5.49 5.95 1.58
CA VAL A 89 -4.83 4.74 1.08
C VAL A 89 -3.64 5.16 0.24
N ALA A 90 -2.44 4.76 0.68
CA ALA A 90 -1.20 4.97 -0.04
C ALA A 90 -0.69 3.63 -0.61
N LEU A 91 -0.29 3.67 -1.88
CA LEU A 91 0.35 2.60 -2.61
C LEU A 91 1.78 3.02 -2.92
N ASP A 92 2.72 2.14 -2.60
CA ASP A 92 4.15 2.37 -2.76
C ASP A 92 4.77 1.12 -3.40
N THR A 93 5.55 1.29 -4.46
CA THR A 93 6.22 0.19 -5.13
C THR A 93 7.47 0.65 -5.86
N HIS A 94 8.31 -0.29 -6.24
CA HIS A 94 9.37 -0.08 -7.24
C HIS A 94 9.30 -1.10 -8.38
N THR A 95 8.19 -1.83 -8.50
CA THR A 95 8.10 -3.03 -9.35
C THR A 95 6.92 -3.03 -10.32
N VAL A 96 5.85 -2.29 -10.04
CA VAL A 96 4.66 -2.25 -10.90
C VAL A 96 4.27 -0.82 -11.21
N ASP A 97 3.68 -0.60 -12.38
CA ASP A 97 3.10 0.68 -12.75
C ASP A 97 1.77 0.88 -12.01
N LEU A 98 1.71 1.85 -11.10
CA LEU A 98 0.49 2.12 -10.37
C LEU A 98 -0.50 2.97 -11.17
N GLU A 99 -0.11 3.64 -12.26
CA GLU A 99 -1.00 4.47 -13.08
C GLU A 99 -2.10 3.66 -13.76
N ALA A 100 -1.85 2.38 -14.00
CA ALA A 100 -2.83 1.44 -14.55
C ALA A 100 -4.04 1.17 -13.65
N TYR A 101 -3.97 1.51 -12.36
CA TYR A 101 -5.06 1.26 -11.40
C TYR A 101 -5.85 2.54 -11.11
N ARG A 102 -7.17 2.41 -10.99
CA ARG A 102 -8.04 3.48 -10.51
C ARG A 102 -8.51 3.14 -9.11
N PHE A 103 -8.35 4.06 -8.16
CA PHE A 103 -8.64 3.80 -6.75
C PHE A 103 -10.10 3.38 -6.51
N GLU A 104 -11.07 3.88 -7.27
CA GLU A 104 -12.48 3.46 -7.16
C GLU A 104 -12.71 1.99 -7.57
N ASP A 105 -11.86 1.46 -8.45
CA ASP A 105 -11.99 0.11 -9.00
C ASP A 105 -11.32 -0.93 -8.08
N ILE A 106 -10.25 -0.54 -7.38
CA ILE A 106 -9.45 -1.44 -6.52
C ILE A 106 -9.78 -1.35 -5.03
N ILE A 107 -10.42 -0.27 -4.56
CA ILE A 107 -10.76 -0.10 -3.15
C ILE A 107 -12.25 -0.38 -2.90
N LYS A 108 -12.52 -1.23 -1.91
CA LYS A 108 -13.86 -1.47 -1.39
C LYS A 108 -13.87 -1.45 0.14
N LEU A 109 -15.02 -1.12 0.71
CA LEU A 109 -15.29 -1.36 2.13
C LEU A 109 -16.19 -2.58 2.26
N ARG A 110 -15.87 -3.50 3.15
CA ARG A 110 -16.67 -4.67 3.47
C ARG A 110 -17.16 -4.58 4.91
N ASP A 111 -18.46 -4.74 5.13
CA ASP A 111 -19.03 -4.76 6.48
C ASP A 111 -18.94 -6.16 7.13
N GLU A 112 -19.33 -6.26 8.40
CA GLU A 112 -19.33 -7.53 9.15
C GLU A 112 -20.27 -8.60 8.56
N GLY A 113 -21.24 -8.20 7.74
CA GLY A 113 -22.13 -9.08 7.01
C GLY A 113 -21.58 -9.51 5.65
N GLY A 114 -20.37 -9.06 5.28
CA GLY A 114 -19.72 -9.34 4.00
C GLY A 114 -20.24 -8.49 2.84
N ARG A 115 -21.08 -7.48 3.08
CA ARG A 115 -21.54 -6.57 2.01
C ARG A 115 -20.42 -5.62 1.62
N GLU A 116 -20.22 -5.45 0.32
CA GLU A 116 -19.20 -4.57 -0.24
C GLU A 116 -19.79 -3.23 -0.69
N TYR A 117 -19.06 -2.16 -0.43
CA TYR A 117 -19.40 -0.79 -0.80
C TYR A 117 -18.27 -0.20 -1.63
N ALA A 118 -18.61 0.41 -2.77
CA ALA A 118 -17.64 1.05 -3.65
C ALA A 118 -17.10 2.35 -3.03
N ALA A 119 -15.84 2.64 -3.28
CA ALA A 119 -15.20 3.88 -2.90
C ALA A 119 -15.64 5.04 -3.80
N THR A 120 -15.81 6.23 -3.21
CA THR A 120 -15.77 7.50 -3.93
C THR A 120 -14.45 8.18 -3.62
N VAL A 121 -13.65 8.48 -4.64
CA VAL A 121 -12.41 9.26 -4.46
C VAL A 121 -12.75 10.73 -4.19
N VAL A 122 -12.26 11.25 -3.09
CA VAL A 122 -12.40 12.66 -2.68
C VAL A 122 -11.24 13.48 -3.20
N SER A 123 -10.03 12.93 -3.12
CA SER A 123 -8.81 13.52 -3.64
C SER A 123 -7.78 12.44 -3.92
N GLU A 124 -6.92 12.70 -4.90
CA GLU A 124 -5.84 11.81 -5.28
C GLU A 124 -4.56 12.62 -5.51
N THR A 125 -3.42 12.09 -5.10
CA THR A 125 -2.10 12.67 -5.28
C THR A 125 -1.06 11.59 -5.60
N GLY A 126 0.11 12.02 -6.05
CA GLY A 126 1.18 11.12 -6.50
C GLY A 126 1.06 10.74 -7.97
N SER A 127 2.05 10.01 -8.46
CA SER A 127 2.20 9.59 -9.86
C SER A 127 3.22 8.47 -9.96
N GLY A 128 3.20 7.70 -11.05
CA GLY A 128 4.14 6.58 -11.23
C GLY A 128 4.02 5.55 -10.10
N HIS A 129 5.11 5.32 -9.35
CA HIS A 129 5.20 4.23 -8.38
C HIS A 129 4.83 4.58 -6.93
N HIS A 130 4.41 5.82 -6.67
CA HIS A 130 3.87 6.24 -5.36
C HIS A 130 2.58 7.03 -5.58
N ARG A 131 1.45 6.48 -5.12
CA ARG A 131 0.13 7.11 -5.26
C ARG A 131 -0.64 7.07 -3.95
N GLU A 132 -1.44 8.09 -3.69
CA GLU A 132 -2.29 8.18 -2.50
C GLU A 132 -3.68 8.70 -2.87
N ALA A 133 -4.71 8.12 -2.26
CA ALA A 133 -6.07 8.60 -2.38
C ALA A 133 -6.75 8.73 -1.02
N LYS A 134 -7.56 9.79 -0.89
CA LYS A 134 -8.59 9.89 0.13
C LYS A 134 -9.91 9.40 -0.47
N VAL A 135 -10.50 8.38 0.14
CA VAL A 135 -11.75 7.76 -0.31
C VAL A 135 -12.81 7.79 0.77
N GLU A 136 -14.07 7.86 0.36
CA GLU A 136 -15.24 7.80 1.25
C GLU A 136 -16.26 6.78 0.75
N PHE A 137 -17.07 6.24 1.67
CA PHE A 137 -18.09 5.22 1.36
C PHE A 137 -19.48 5.71 1.74
N ARG A 138 -20.06 6.59 0.91
CA ARG A 138 -21.36 7.25 1.20
C ARG A 138 -22.53 6.29 1.33
N SER A 139 -22.47 5.11 0.70
CA SER A 139 -23.52 4.09 0.73
C SER A 139 -23.38 3.10 1.89
N ALA A 140 -22.28 3.14 2.65
CA ALA A 140 -22.05 2.24 3.76
C ALA A 140 -22.76 2.73 5.04
N ASP A 141 -23.66 1.90 5.60
CA ASP A 141 -24.22 2.12 6.94
C ASP A 141 -23.46 1.27 7.96
N ILE A 142 -22.45 1.87 8.59
CA ILE A 142 -21.54 1.19 9.52
C ILE A 142 -21.86 1.49 10.99
N LYS A 143 -22.94 2.23 11.29
CA LYS A 143 -23.25 2.72 12.65
C LYS A 143 -23.41 1.62 13.69
N LYS A 144 -23.84 0.44 13.25
CA LYS A 144 -24.07 -0.74 14.10
C LYS A 144 -23.02 -1.83 13.92
N ALA A 145 -22.10 -1.66 12.96
CA ALA A 145 -21.07 -2.64 12.70
C ALA A 145 -20.02 -2.59 13.81
N ARG A 146 -19.53 -3.75 14.26
CA ARG A 146 -18.44 -3.78 15.25
C ARG A 146 -17.07 -3.55 14.62
N HIS A 147 -16.97 -3.89 13.33
CA HIS A 147 -15.76 -3.74 12.53
C HIS A 147 -16.12 -3.58 11.07
N VAL A 148 -15.17 -3.06 10.31
CA VAL A 148 -15.19 -3.01 8.85
C VAL A 148 -13.85 -3.50 8.32
N GLU A 149 -13.84 -3.90 7.06
CA GLU A 149 -12.64 -4.30 6.34
C GLU A 149 -12.46 -3.40 5.13
N LEU A 150 -11.33 -2.70 5.06
CA LEU A 150 -10.92 -2.06 3.83
C LEU A 150 -10.20 -3.10 2.96
N VAL A 151 -10.69 -3.29 1.74
CA VAL A 151 -10.17 -4.26 0.78
C VAL A 151 -9.50 -3.49 -0.35
N VAL A 152 -8.23 -3.83 -0.62
CA VAL A 152 -7.48 -3.33 -1.78
C VAL A 152 -7.18 -4.54 -2.68
N ALA A 153 -7.84 -4.59 -3.84
CA ALA A 153 -7.85 -5.76 -4.71
C ALA A 153 -6.98 -5.60 -5.96
N GLU A 154 -6.49 -6.72 -6.47
CA GLU A 154 -5.80 -6.87 -7.78
C GLU A 154 -4.51 -6.06 -7.98
N VAL A 155 -4.03 -5.31 -6.97
CA VAL A 155 -2.79 -4.53 -7.08
C VAL A 155 -1.57 -5.44 -7.02
N GLY A 156 -0.73 -5.40 -8.06
CA GLY A 156 0.49 -6.21 -8.15
C GLY A 156 0.20 -7.72 -8.28
N GLY A 157 -0.97 -8.09 -8.83
CA GLY A 157 -1.38 -9.49 -9.00
C GLY A 157 -1.85 -10.19 -7.72
N VAL A 158 -1.96 -9.46 -6.61
CA VAL A 158 -2.53 -9.98 -5.35
C VAL A 158 -4.03 -9.79 -5.38
N LYS A 159 -4.78 -10.88 -5.19
CA LYS A 159 -6.26 -10.88 -5.26
C LYS A 159 -6.88 -9.85 -4.30
N GLU A 160 -6.55 -9.91 -3.01
CA GLU A 160 -7.08 -8.98 -2.01
C GLU A 160 -6.08 -8.77 -0.86
N ARG A 161 -5.83 -7.50 -0.51
CA ARG A 161 -5.24 -7.08 0.76
C ARG A 161 -6.35 -6.54 1.66
N VAL A 162 -6.61 -7.25 2.75
CA VAL A 162 -7.71 -6.91 3.68
C VAL A 162 -7.17 -6.26 4.96
N PHE A 163 -7.69 -5.09 5.32
CA PHE A 163 -7.36 -4.33 6.51
C PHE A 163 -8.60 -4.20 7.41
N ARG A 164 -8.63 -4.92 8.52
CA ARG A 164 -9.75 -4.90 9.45
C ARG A 164 -9.62 -3.77 10.48
N PHE A 165 -10.63 -2.92 10.63
CA PHE A 165 -10.69 -1.85 11.63
C PHE A 165 -11.84 -2.08 12.61
N SER A 166 -11.56 -1.97 13.91
CA SER A 166 -12.59 -2.02 14.95
C SER A 166 -13.30 -0.67 15.03
N LEU A 167 -14.63 -0.70 15.11
CA LEU A 167 -15.46 0.49 15.32
C LEU A 167 -15.88 0.65 16.78
N GLU A 168 -15.74 -0.40 17.58
CA GLU A 168 -15.94 -0.38 19.03
C GLU A 168 -14.83 0.47 19.69
N GLY A 169 -15.22 1.60 20.29
CA GLY A 169 -14.30 2.46 21.05
C GLY A 169 -13.72 3.66 20.31
N ALA A 170 -14.18 3.97 19.08
CA ALA A 170 -13.90 5.28 18.51
C ALA A 170 -14.45 6.36 19.47
N PRO A 171 -13.61 7.28 19.99
CA PRO A 171 -14.08 8.28 20.92
C PRO A 171 -15.13 9.12 20.21
N ALA A 172 -16.40 8.96 20.59
CA ALA A 172 -17.44 9.88 20.22
C ALA A 172 -17.02 11.23 20.78
N VAL A 173 -16.48 12.11 19.93
CA VAL A 173 -16.24 13.51 20.29
C VAL A 173 -17.63 14.12 20.45
N ARG A 174 -18.15 14.05 21.67
CA ARG A 174 -19.36 14.79 22.05
C ARG A 174 -18.95 16.26 22.13
N LEU A 175 -19.45 17.06 21.19
CA LEU A 175 -19.47 18.52 21.30
C LEU A 175 -20.38 18.95 22.46
#